data_AF-A0A101E0K8-F1
#
_entry.id   AF-A0A101E0K8-F1
#
_cell.length_a   1.000
_cell.length_b   1.000
_cell.length_c   1.000
_cell.angle_alpha   90.00
_cell.angle_beta   90.00
_cell.angle_gamma   90.00
#
_symmetry.space_group_name_H-M   'P 1'
#
loop_
_entity.id
_entity.type
_entity.pdbx_description
1 polymer ?
#
loop_
_entity_poly.entity_id
_entity_poly.type
_entity_poly.pdbx_seq_one_letter_code
_entity_poly.pdbx_strand_id
1 'polypeptide(L)'
;MEIVYWEELGKRLGSFEVKKDKVSYRIAPFTQWKVLVADERREVEKGKPELIRLRVVRIPQNTIVAPLSIAPHATGTTVDVVEEKPSRVEEEKKITHAVFLPAEDGVVEEGDIVGILKVFFVRTGAIGKRLGFKAGDIRIREETVQANLTWKEDGEIRRERIKTRFFGYFRSHVAEWEPVIAAESVDVERGEVARIKIKEITLPEYTVITPLFIRRHALGSLIDVVQQGKRRKVEEKKRIGEAIFLPARSGRVEKGDLLGVINVYYIATENFSVGRREKDEVLAKVVDERGRKEFRIKPFAYRRKTIARWEPIVAAENRKVRKGEVEEIAIEPISLEENTIVYPLYVMRNAFGSVVDVVEERPRRVEERREIIKAVFLPVFDGEIRKGQLLGVMNVYSIEVQPYEVIWRWLEEWQGEFRRLFAEVVG
;
A
#
# COMPACT_ATOMS: atom_id res chain seq x y z
N MET A 1 -19.03 15.23 -6.91
CA MET A 1 -17.70 15.01 -7.50
C MET A 1 -17.89 14.12 -8.72
N GLU A 2 -17.13 14.36 -9.78
CA GLU A 2 -17.19 13.56 -11.01
C GLU A 2 -16.22 12.37 -10.89
N ILE A 3 -16.67 11.18 -11.25
CA ILE A 3 -15.80 10.02 -11.47
C ILE A 3 -15.64 9.84 -12.96
N VAL A 4 -14.40 9.89 -13.44
CA VAL A 4 -14.05 9.59 -14.84
C VAL A 4 -13.35 8.24 -14.87
N TYR A 5 -13.82 7.36 -15.75
CA TYR A 5 -13.34 5.98 -15.86
C TYR A 5 -13.33 5.52 -17.32
N TRP A 6 -12.71 4.37 -17.58
CA TRP A 6 -12.78 3.75 -18.90
C TRP A 6 -13.98 2.80 -18.98
N GLU A 7 -14.91 3.05 -19.90
CA GLU A 7 -15.94 2.07 -20.28
C GLU A 7 -15.35 0.93 -21.10
N GLU A 8 -14.33 1.27 -21.90
CA GLU A 8 -13.43 0.34 -22.57
C GLU A 8 -12.00 0.85 -22.37
N LEU A 9 -11.17 0.07 -21.67
CA LEU A 9 -9.84 0.48 -21.20
C LEU A 9 -8.98 1.04 -22.34
N GLY A 10 -8.55 2.30 -22.19
CA GLY A 10 -7.71 3.01 -23.17
C GLY A 10 -8.41 3.43 -24.46
N LYS A 11 -9.72 3.21 -24.60
CA LYS A 11 -10.47 3.49 -25.83
C LYS A 11 -11.63 4.46 -25.66
N ARG A 12 -12.48 4.23 -24.64
CA ARG A 12 -13.69 5.04 -24.44
C ARG A 12 -13.87 5.43 -22.97
N LEU A 13 -13.89 6.75 -22.74
CA LEU A 13 -14.15 7.32 -21.43
C LEU A 13 -15.64 7.37 -21.14
N GLY A 14 -16.00 7.12 -19.88
CA GLY A 14 -17.29 7.43 -19.31
C GLY A 14 -17.11 8.31 -18.08
N SER A 15 -18.18 8.98 -17.67
CA SER A 15 -18.22 9.65 -16.38
C SER A 15 -19.59 9.59 -15.73
N PHE A 16 -19.62 9.74 -14.42
CA PHE A 16 -20.85 9.91 -13.65
C PHE A 16 -20.58 10.73 -12.39
N GLU A 17 -21.61 11.41 -11.90
CA GLU A 17 -21.51 12.17 -10.67
C GLU A 17 -21.87 11.33 -9.44
N VAL A 18 -21.15 11.55 -8.35
CA VAL A 18 -21.46 10.99 -7.04
C VAL A 18 -21.45 12.08 -5.97
N LYS A 19 -22.30 11.89 -4.97
CA LYS A 19 -22.31 12.74 -3.77
C LYS A 19 -21.08 12.43 -2.92
N LYS A 20 -20.50 13.48 -2.34
CA LYS A 20 -19.40 13.38 -1.39
C LYS A 20 -19.97 13.07 0.00
N ASP A 21 -20.16 11.79 0.28
CA ASP A 21 -20.65 11.31 1.56
C ASP A 21 -19.50 10.83 2.46
N LYS A 22 -19.58 11.15 3.76
CA LYS A 22 -18.65 10.60 4.76
C LYS A 22 -19.06 9.18 5.11
N VAL A 23 -18.48 8.21 4.41
CA VAL A 23 -18.74 6.80 4.68
C VAL A 23 -17.71 6.26 5.67
N SER A 24 -18.21 5.63 6.73
CA SER A 24 -17.39 4.91 7.69
C SER A 24 -17.73 3.43 7.67
N TYR A 25 -16.73 2.61 7.96
CA TYR A 25 -16.84 1.16 7.88
C TYR A 25 -16.06 0.50 9.02
N ARG A 26 -16.48 -0.70 9.41
CA ARG A 26 -15.76 -1.56 10.34
C ARG A 26 -15.08 -2.67 9.57
N ILE A 27 -13.84 -3.01 9.92
CA ILE A 27 -13.09 -4.10 9.29
C ILE A 27 -13.12 -5.36 10.14
N ALA A 28 -13.26 -6.51 9.48
CA ALA A 28 -13.18 -7.83 10.09
C ALA A 28 -11.77 -8.15 10.63
N PRO A 29 -11.63 -9.03 11.64
CA PRO A 29 -10.33 -9.44 12.14
C PRO A 29 -9.52 -10.28 11.13
N PHE A 30 -10.18 -10.89 10.14
CA PHE A 30 -9.55 -11.71 9.09
C PHE A 30 -9.26 -10.92 7.81
N THR A 31 -8.19 -11.29 7.12
CA THR A 31 -7.81 -10.75 5.81
C THR A 31 -7.40 -11.87 4.88
N GLN A 32 -7.95 -11.87 3.68
CA GLN A 32 -7.61 -12.86 2.65
C GLN A 32 -6.49 -12.33 1.75
N TRP A 33 -5.60 -13.21 1.30
CA TRP A 33 -4.64 -12.90 0.24
C TRP A 33 -5.25 -13.21 -1.13
N LYS A 34 -4.99 -12.34 -2.09
CA LYS A 34 -5.21 -12.61 -3.53
C LYS A 34 -3.94 -12.29 -4.28
N VAL A 35 -3.48 -13.22 -5.11
CA VAL A 35 -2.25 -13.04 -5.90
C VAL A 35 -2.62 -12.47 -7.26
N LEU A 36 -1.86 -11.48 -7.71
CA LEU A 36 -1.97 -10.92 -9.05
C LEU A 36 -0.96 -11.65 -9.93
N VAL A 37 -1.46 -12.45 -10.87
CA VAL A 37 -0.66 -13.26 -11.78
C VAL A 37 -0.82 -12.71 -13.19
N ALA A 38 0.29 -12.40 -13.84
CA ALA A 38 0.29 -11.93 -15.23
C ALA A 38 -0.32 -12.98 -16.17
N ASP A 39 -1.15 -12.51 -17.09
CA ASP A 39 -1.78 -13.29 -18.17
C ASP A 39 -1.28 -12.85 -19.55
N GLU A 40 -0.12 -12.21 -19.57
CA GLU A 40 0.59 -11.80 -20.77
C GLU A 40 2.09 -11.70 -20.47
N ARG A 41 2.89 -11.81 -21.54
CA ARG A 41 4.26 -11.33 -21.56
C ARG A 41 4.26 -9.83 -21.90
N ARG A 42 4.99 -9.03 -21.13
CA ARG A 42 5.15 -7.59 -21.35
C ARG A 42 6.60 -7.16 -21.12
N GLU A 43 7.16 -6.46 -22.10
CA GLU A 43 8.40 -5.70 -21.92
C GLU A 43 8.10 -4.42 -21.15
N VAL A 44 8.91 -4.14 -20.13
CA VAL A 44 8.72 -3.01 -19.22
C VAL A 44 9.97 -2.16 -19.21
N GLU A 45 9.77 -0.84 -19.16
CA GLU A 45 10.82 0.16 -19.10
C GLU A 45 10.76 0.88 -17.75
N LYS A 46 11.93 1.07 -17.13
CA LYS A 46 12.08 1.74 -15.85
C LYS A 46 11.33 3.07 -15.82
N GLY A 47 10.53 3.28 -14.77
CA GLY A 47 9.79 4.53 -14.57
C GLY A 47 8.54 4.71 -15.43
N LYS A 48 8.33 3.88 -16.47
CA LYS A 48 7.11 3.93 -17.29
C LYS A 48 6.06 2.97 -16.76
N PRO A 49 4.98 3.46 -16.13
CA PRO A 49 3.96 2.56 -15.59
C PRO A 49 3.22 1.85 -16.71
N GLU A 50 2.98 0.55 -16.53
CA GLU A 50 2.30 -0.30 -17.50
C GLU A 50 1.07 -0.98 -16.91
N LEU A 51 0.07 -1.20 -17.75
CA LEU A 51 -1.09 -2.02 -17.41
C LEU A 51 -0.80 -3.46 -17.78
N ILE A 52 -0.52 -4.27 -16.77
CA ILE A 52 -0.27 -5.72 -16.94
C ILE A 52 -1.61 -6.43 -16.86
N ARG A 53 -2.01 -7.13 -17.94
CA ARG A 53 -3.19 -8.00 -17.91
C ARG A 53 -2.99 -9.12 -16.91
N LEU A 54 -4.00 -9.36 -16.08
CA LEU A 54 -3.99 -10.37 -15.04
C LEU A 54 -4.93 -11.52 -15.37
N ARG A 55 -4.62 -12.69 -14.81
CA ARG A 55 -5.63 -13.73 -14.63
C ARG A 55 -6.71 -13.14 -13.72
N VAL A 56 -7.94 -13.11 -14.19
CA VAL A 56 -9.03 -12.36 -13.54
C VAL A 56 -9.14 -12.71 -12.06
N VAL A 57 -8.97 -11.70 -11.20
CA VAL A 57 -9.05 -11.86 -9.75
C VAL A 57 -10.41 -11.40 -9.27
N ARG A 58 -11.22 -12.34 -8.77
CA ARG A 58 -12.53 -12.02 -8.18
C ARG A 58 -12.38 -11.65 -6.71
N ILE A 59 -12.85 -10.47 -6.36
CA ILE A 59 -12.85 -9.96 -4.99
C ILE A 59 -14.30 -9.95 -4.47
N PRO A 60 -14.59 -10.60 -3.32
CA PRO A 60 -15.95 -10.70 -2.79
C PRO A 60 -16.62 -9.35 -2.52
N GLN A 61 -17.94 -9.35 -2.45
CA GLN A 61 -18.74 -8.24 -1.93
C GLN A 61 -18.30 -7.81 -0.52
N ASN A 62 -18.55 -6.55 -0.17
CA ASN A 62 -18.25 -6.00 1.14
C ASN A 62 -16.76 -6.10 1.50
N THR A 63 -15.89 -5.77 0.54
CA THR A 63 -14.45 -5.79 0.73
C THR A 63 -13.77 -4.55 0.17
N ILE A 64 -12.61 -4.24 0.75
CA ILE A 64 -11.64 -3.29 0.21
C ILE A 64 -10.29 -3.99 0.05
N VAL A 65 -9.44 -3.45 -0.83
CA VAL A 65 -8.13 -4.03 -1.13
C VAL A 65 -7.00 -3.05 -0.81
N ALA A 66 -5.86 -3.61 -0.41
CA ALA A 66 -4.59 -2.88 -0.26
C ALA A 66 -3.42 -3.78 -0.68
N PRO A 67 -2.25 -3.23 -1.02
CA PRO A 67 -1.12 -4.02 -1.49
C PRO A 67 -0.35 -4.66 -0.35
N LEU A 68 0.27 -5.81 -0.60
CA LEU A 68 1.44 -6.25 0.16
C LEU A 68 2.69 -5.60 -0.42
N SER A 69 3.19 -4.57 0.25
CA SER A 69 4.33 -3.79 -0.22
C SER A 69 5.65 -4.44 0.18
N ILE A 70 6.10 -5.39 -0.64
CA ILE A 70 7.45 -5.95 -0.57
C ILE A 70 8.04 -6.11 -1.99
N ALA A 71 7.57 -5.32 -2.96
CA ALA A 71 7.95 -5.40 -4.38
C ALA A 71 7.92 -6.84 -4.92
N PRO A 72 6.76 -7.49 -5.09
CA PRO A 72 6.69 -8.94 -5.31
C PRO A 72 7.34 -9.43 -6.62
N HIS A 73 7.58 -8.55 -7.58
CA HIS A 73 8.25 -8.87 -8.84
C HIS A 73 9.72 -8.38 -8.85
N ALA A 74 10.60 -9.06 -9.57
CA ALA A 74 12.02 -8.72 -9.65
C ALA A 74 12.29 -7.34 -10.29
N THR A 75 11.48 -6.94 -11.27
CA THR A 75 11.67 -5.71 -12.07
C THR A 75 10.91 -4.49 -11.54
N GLY A 76 10.04 -4.64 -10.53
CA GLY A 76 9.17 -3.54 -10.10
C GLY A 76 8.07 -3.96 -9.15
N THR A 77 7.07 -3.11 -9.01
CA THR A 77 5.95 -3.35 -8.08
C THR A 77 4.63 -2.91 -8.68
N THR A 78 3.55 -3.56 -8.25
CA THR A 78 2.21 -3.02 -8.50
C THR A 78 2.02 -1.79 -7.61
N VAL A 79 1.41 -0.73 -8.14
CA VAL A 79 1.08 0.51 -7.40
C VAL A 79 -0.42 0.77 -7.31
N ASP A 80 -1.22 0.07 -8.11
CA ASP A 80 -2.68 0.06 -8.04
C ASP A 80 -3.26 -1.10 -8.87
N VAL A 81 -4.57 -1.30 -8.84
CA VAL A 81 -5.25 -2.26 -9.73
C VAL A 81 -6.47 -1.67 -10.42
N VAL A 82 -6.84 -2.27 -11.55
CA VAL A 82 -7.98 -1.83 -12.37
C VAL A 82 -9.11 -2.86 -12.30
N GLU A 83 -10.30 -2.40 -11.92
CA GLU A 83 -11.54 -3.17 -12.00
C GLU A 83 -12.08 -3.17 -13.44
N GLU A 84 -12.75 -4.25 -13.85
CA GLU A 84 -13.46 -4.33 -15.15
C GLU A 84 -14.42 -3.14 -15.36
N LYS A 85 -15.13 -2.75 -14.29
CA LYS A 85 -15.97 -1.56 -14.20
C LYS A 85 -15.94 -1.02 -12.78
N PRO A 86 -16.06 0.31 -12.57
CA PRO A 86 -16.23 0.87 -11.24
C PRO A 86 -17.44 0.24 -10.54
N SER A 87 -17.26 -0.19 -9.29
CA SER A 87 -18.29 -0.85 -8.51
C SER A 87 -18.30 -0.34 -7.08
N ARG A 88 -19.45 -0.45 -6.40
CA ARG A 88 -19.54 -0.11 -4.97
C ARG A 88 -18.88 -1.17 -4.11
N VAL A 89 -18.57 -0.82 -2.86
CA VAL A 89 -17.95 -1.75 -1.91
C VAL A 89 -18.84 -2.99 -1.66
N GLU A 90 -20.16 -2.82 -1.69
CA GLU A 90 -21.15 -3.88 -1.50
C GLU A 90 -21.21 -4.89 -2.66
N GLU A 91 -20.56 -4.60 -3.79
CA GLU A 91 -20.57 -5.41 -5.01
C GLU A 91 -19.31 -6.27 -5.16
N GLU A 92 -19.44 -7.40 -5.86
CA GLU A 92 -18.29 -8.25 -6.22
C GLU A 92 -17.47 -7.51 -7.29
N LYS A 93 -16.14 -7.54 -7.16
CA LYS A 93 -15.23 -6.89 -8.11
C LYS A 93 -14.49 -7.93 -8.93
N LYS A 94 -14.23 -7.58 -10.19
CA LYS A 94 -13.28 -8.30 -11.04
C LYS A 94 -12.10 -7.39 -11.31
N ILE A 95 -10.94 -7.74 -10.76
CA ILE A 95 -9.69 -7.07 -11.07
C ILE A 95 -9.10 -7.72 -12.32
N THR A 96 -8.78 -6.90 -13.32
CA THR A 96 -8.37 -7.35 -14.64
C THR A 96 -6.94 -6.94 -15.00
N HIS A 97 -6.45 -5.84 -14.42
CA HIS A 97 -5.10 -5.35 -14.67
C HIS A 97 -4.43 -4.89 -13.38
N ALA A 98 -3.11 -5.02 -13.31
CA ALA A 98 -2.28 -4.34 -12.34
C ALA A 98 -1.71 -3.07 -12.99
N VAL A 99 -1.73 -1.96 -12.26
CA VAL A 99 -0.89 -0.80 -12.58
C VAL A 99 0.50 -1.11 -12.05
N PHE A 100 1.40 -1.51 -12.92
CA PHE A 100 2.75 -1.93 -12.59
C PHE A 100 3.74 -0.79 -12.82
N LEU A 101 4.57 -0.49 -11.83
CA LEU A 101 5.64 0.49 -11.90
C LEU A 101 6.99 -0.24 -11.96
N PRO A 102 7.66 -0.25 -13.11
CA PRO A 102 8.99 -0.84 -13.26
C PRO A 102 10.04 0.01 -12.55
N ALA A 103 10.86 -0.64 -11.73
CA ALA A 103 12.02 -0.04 -11.08
C ALA A 103 13.33 -0.27 -11.88
N GLU A 104 13.25 -1.09 -12.92
CA GLU A 104 14.30 -1.37 -13.90
C GLU A 104 13.65 -1.89 -15.20
N ASP A 105 14.41 -1.84 -16.29
CA ASP A 105 14.00 -2.45 -17.55
C ASP A 105 13.95 -3.97 -17.41
N GLY A 106 13.07 -4.61 -18.17
CA GLY A 106 13.04 -6.06 -18.23
C GLY A 106 11.74 -6.60 -18.81
N VAL A 107 11.38 -7.81 -18.38
CA VAL A 107 10.20 -8.52 -18.89
C VAL A 107 9.42 -9.10 -17.74
N VAL A 108 8.11 -8.82 -17.74
CA VAL A 108 7.11 -9.57 -16.99
C VAL A 108 6.65 -10.72 -17.88
N GLU A 109 6.88 -11.96 -17.47
CA GLU A 109 6.44 -13.13 -18.24
C GLU A 109 5.03 -13.55 -17.85
N GLU A 110 4.34 -14.24 -18.76
CA GLU A 110 3.04 -14.85 -18.43
C GLU A 110 3.20 -15.83 -17.27
N GLY A 111 2.33 -15.71 -16.27
CA GLY A 111 2.38 -16.51 -15.05
C GLY A 111 3.24 -15.90 -13.94
N ASP A 112 3.96 -14.80 -14.17
CA ASP A 112 4.71 -14.12 -13.11
C ASP A 112 3.78 -13.49 -12.06
N ILE A 113 4.15 -13.59 -10.78
CA ILE A 113 3.48 -12.86 -9.70
C ILE A 113 3.93 -11.40 -9.77
N VAL A 114 2.99 -10.50 -10.08
CA VAL A 114 3.25 -9.05 -10.19
C VAL A 114 2.77 -8.26 -8.98
N GLY A 115 1.95 -8.89 -8.12
CA GLY A 115 1.31 -8.23 -6.98
C GLY A 115 0.68 -9.21 -6.01
N ILE A 116 0.46 -8.78 -4.78
CA ILE A 116 -0.35 -9.51 -3.80
C ILE A 116 -1.29 -8.49 -3.13
N LEU A 117 -2.59 -8.77 -3.13
CA LEU A 117 -3.63 -7.97 -2.49
C LEU A 117 -4.00 -8.56 -1.12
N LYS A 118 -4.10 -7.68 -0.13
CA LYS A 118 -4.81 -7.88 1.11
C LYS A 118 -6.27 -7.51 0.89
N VAL A 119 -7.17 -8.50 0.97
CA VAL A 119 -8.61 -8.32 0.87
C VAL A 119 -9.20 -8.24 2.27
N PHE A 120 -9.67 -7.05 2.63
CA PHE A 120 -10.28 -6.77 3.91
C PHE A 120 -11.79 -6.83 3.81
N PHE A 121 -12.43 -7.69 4.60
CA PHE A 121 -13.89 -7.70 4.73
C PHE A 121 -14.33 -6.51 5.59
N VAL A 122 -15.33 -5.78 5.12
CA VAL A 122 -15.82 -4.55 5.74
C VAL A 122 -17.33 -4.55 5.89
N ARG A 123 -17.83 -3.77 6.85
CA ARG A 123 -19.26 -3.47 6.98
C ARG A 123 -19.47 -1.97 6.97
N THR A 124 -20.32 -1.50 6.06
CA THR A 124 -20.75 -0.10 5.95
C THR A 124 -22.03 0.15 6.76
N GLY A 125 -22.38 1.42 6.98
CA GLY A 125 -23.62 1.84 7.64
C GLY A 125 -23.64 1.76 9.17
N ALA A 126 -24.55 2.49 9.81
CA ALA A 126 -24.60 2.61 11.28
C ALA A 126 -24.89 1.27 12.00
N ILE A 127 -25.81 0.47 11.45
CA ILE A 127 -26.20 -0.84 11.99
C ILE A 127 -25.08 -1.86 11.76
N GLY A 128 -24.54 -1.94 10.54
CA GLY A 128 -23.41 -2.81 10.19
C GLY A 128 -22.14 -2.51 10.99
N LYS A 129 -21.92 -1.24 11.38
CA LYS A 129 -20.85 -0.86 12.29
C LYS A 129 -21.08 -1.26 13.74
N ARG A 130 -22.32 -1.39 14.22
CA ARG A 130 -22.58 -1.83 15.61
C ARG A 130 -22.48 -3.35 15.72
N LEU A 131 -23.08 -4.05 14.77
CA LEU A 131 -23.03 -5.51 14.66
C LEU A 131 -21.60 -5.95 14.29
N GLY A 132 -20.90 -6.62 15.22
CA GLY A 132 -19.62 -7.27 14.95
C GLY A 132 -19.72 -8.33 13.85
N PHE A 133 -18.58 -8.82 13.36
CA PHE A 133 -18.56 -9.90 12.37
C PHE A 133 -18.87 -11.25 13.06
N LYS A 134 -19.70 -12.08 12.42
CA LYS A 134 -19.88 -13.50 12.72
C LYS A 134 -19.03 -14.33 11.75
N ALA A 135 -18.66 -15.54 12.13
CA ALA A 135 -17.84 -16.44 11.29
C ALA A 135 -18.43 -16.62 9.87
N GLY A 136 -19.75 -16.78 9.75
CA GLY A 136 -20.43 -16.92 8.46
C GLY A 136 -20.46 -15.66 7.57
N ASP A 137 -20.11 -14.49 8.10
CA ASP A 137 -20.01 -13.25 7.31
C ASP A 137 -18.76 -13.22 6.42
N ILE A 138 -17.78 -14.08 6.71
CA ILE A 138 -16.49 -14.13 6.03
C ILE A 138 -16.45 -15.41 5.19
N ARG A 139 -16.77 -15.30 3.90
CA ARG A 139 -16.63 -16.41 2.96
C ARG A 139 -15.17 -16.55 2.56
N ILE A 140 -14.39 -17.22 3.40
CA ILE A 140 -12.98 -17.51 3.09
C ILE A 140 -12.96 -18.49 1.92
N ARG A 141 -12.27 -18.11 0.84
CA ARG A 141 -12.03 -19.00 -0.30
C ARG A 141 -10.56 -19.29 -0.37
N GLU A 142 -10.20 -20.50 -0.01
CA GLU A 142 -8.88 -21.02 -0.29
C GLU A 142 -8.66 -21.09 -1.80
N GLU A 143 -7.49 -20.65 -2.25
CA GLU A 143 -7.13 -20.69 -3.66
C GLU A 143 -5.74 -21.31 -3.81
N THR A 144 -5.66 -22.37 -4.62
CA THR A 144 -4.37 -22.90 -5.06
C THR A 144 -3.93 -22.13 -6.29
N VAL A 145 -2.82 -21.43 -6.19
CA VAL A 145 -2.26 -20.63 -7.28
C VAL A 145 -1.03 -21.35 -7.84
N GLN A 146 -0.99 -21.47 -9.16
CA GLN A 146 0.22 -21.84 -9.91
C GLN A 146 0.76 -20.61 -10.63
N ALA A 147 1.95 -20.15 -10.26
CA ALA A 147 2.55 -18.93 -10.78
C ALA A 147 4.08 -19.00 -10.64
N ASN A 148 4.78 -18.06 -11.27
CA ASN A 148 6.22 -17.91 -11.13
C ASN A 148 6.51 -16.87 -10.05
N LEU A 149 7.29 -17.28 -9.07
CA LEU A 149 7.91 -16.38 -8.12
C LEU A 149 9.17 -15.79 -8.76
N THR A 150 9.35 -14.47 -8.72
CA THR A 150 10.52 -13.81 -9.30
C THR A 150 11.31 -13.04 -8.26
N TRP A 151 12.64 -13.08 -8.37
CA TRP A 151 13.56 -12.31 -7.53
C TRP A 151 14.86 -12.02 -8.29
N LYS A 152 15.68 -11.13 -7.75
CA LYS A 152 17.03 -10.89 -8.27
C LYS A 152 18.06 -11.63 -7.43
N GLU A 153 19.01 -12.25 -8.11
CA GLU A 153 20.16 -12.92 -7.54
C GLU A 153 21.35 -12.65 -8.47
N ASP A 154 22.42 -12.09 -7.93
CA ASP A 154 23.64 -11.74 -8.68
C ASP A 154 23.40 -10.86 -9.92
N GLY A 155 22.38 -9.99 -9.85
CA GLY A 155 21.99 -9.10 -10.96
C GLY A 155 21.04 -9.73 -11.97
N GLU A 156 20.88 -11.05 -11.95
CA GLU A 156 19.98 -11.80 -12.84
C GLU A 156 18.58 -11.95 -12.23
N ILE A 157 17.56 -12.01 -13.10
CA ILE A 157 16.19 -12.36 -12.69
C ILE A 157 16.06 -13.88 -12.62
N ARG A 158 15.85 -14.39 -11.42
CA ARG A 158 15.47 -15.79 -11.19
C ARG A 158 13.96 -15.93 -11.23
N ARG A 159 13.49 -17.06 -11.76
CA ARG A 159 12.07 -17.44 -11.78
C ARG A 159 11.92 -18.88 -11.30
N GLU A 160 10.96 -19.10 -10.41
CA GLU A 160 10.60 -20.43 -9.92
C GLU A 160 9.10 -20.62 -9.99
N ARG A 161 8.67 -21.66 -10.71
CA ARG A 161 7.26 -22.04 -10.73
C ARG A 161 6.87 -22.67 -9.40
N ILE A 162 5.92 -22.04 -8.72
CA ILE A 162 5.39 -22.51 -7.45
C ILE A 162 3.94 -22.95 -7.61
N LYS A 163 3.51 -23.90 -6.77
CA LYS A 163 2.11 -24.24 -6.54
C LYS A 163 1.87 -24.11 -5.04
N THR A 164 1.11 -23.10 -4.63
CA THR A 164 0.87 -22.85 -3.21
C THR A 164 -0.57 -22.46 -2.94
N ARG A 165 -1.01 -22.78 -1.73
CA ARG A 165 -2.32 -22.44 -1.18
C ARG A 165 -2.24 -21.05 -0.56
N PHE A 166 -3.12 -20.15 -0.98
CA PHE A 166 -3.31 -18.85 -0.35
C PHE A 166 -4.66 -18.84 0.38
N PHE A 167 -4.62 -18.65 1.70
CA PHE A 167 -5.81 -18.66 2.57
C PHE A 167 -6.10 -17.27 3.12
N GLY A 168 -5.18 -16.71 3.91
CA GLY A 168 -5.35 -15.43 4.58
C GLY A 168 -4.63 -15.40 5.91
N TYR A 169 -4.97 -14.45 6.77
CA TYR A 169 -4.39 -14.28 8.11
C TYR A 169 -5.34 -13.48 9.01
N PHE A 170 -5.15 -13.66 10.32
CA PHE A 170 -5.79 -12.85 11.35
C PHE A 170 -4.92 -11.65 11.70
N ARG A 171 -5.56 -10.52 12.02
CA ARG A 171 -4.89 -9.25 12.30
C ARG A 171 -4.95 -8.90 13.77
N SER A 172 -3.80 -8.53 14.32
CA SER A 172 -3.71 -7.95 15.67
C SER A 172 -4.20 -6.51 15.72
N HIS A 173 -4.17 -5.80 14.59
CA HIS A 173 -4.27 -4.34 14.52
C HIS A 173 -3.14 -3.59 15.27
N VAL A 174 -2.15 -4.32 15.79
CA VAL A 174 -0.96 -3.81 16.43
C VAL A 174 0.13 -3.66 15.37
N ALA A 175 0.81 -2.53 15.41
CA ALA A 175 1.89 -2.22 14.51
C ALA A 175 2.91 -1.29 15.14
N GLU A 176 4.00 -1.13 14.42
CA GLU A 176 5.07 -0.19 14.71
C GLU A 176 5.45 0.55 13.42
N TRP A 177 6.10 1.70 13.57
CA TRP A 177 6.74 2.38 12.46
C TRP A 177 8.19 1.96 12.35
N GLU A 178 8.61 1.75 11.12
CA GLU A 178 9.99 1.49 10.76
C GLU A 178 10.44 2.57 9.76
N PRO A 179 11.34 3.48 10.16
CA PRO A 179 11.93 4.47 9.26
C PRO A 179 12.74 3.81 8.15
N VAL A 180 12.51 4.25 6.91
CA VAL A 180 13.28 3.80 5.74
C VAL A 180 14.35 4.84 5.46
N ILE A 181 15.60 4.51 5.79
CA ILE A 181 16.72 5.47 5.80
C ILE A 181 17.72 5.12 4.70
N ALA A 182 18.07 6.08 3.84
CA ALA A 182 19.05 5.89 2.78
C ALA A 182 20.43 5.48 3.34
N ALA A 183 21.01 4.42 2.78
CA ALA A 183 22.38 3.97 3.08
C ALA A 183 23.41 4.47 2.07
N GLU A 184 22.95 5.08 0.97
CA GLU A 184 23.78 5.69 -0.07
C GLU A 184 23.31 7.10 -0.41
N SER A 185 24.16 7.85 -1.10
CA SER A 185 23.80 9.15 -1.69
C SER A 185 23.67 8.96 -3.21
N VAL A 186 22.54 9.40 -3.77
CA VAL A 186 22.22 9.20 -5.20
C VAL A 186 21.47 10.40 -5.74
N ASP A 187 21.78 10.80 -6.96
CA ASP A 187 21.00 11.80 -7.69
C ASP A 187 19.77 11.13 -8.28
N VAL A 188 18.62 11.79 -8.13
CA VAL A 188 17.32 11.31 -8.57
C VAL A 188 16.71 12.32 -9.53
N GLU A 189 16.01 11.82 -10.54
CA GLU A 189 15.34 12.64 -11.55
C GLU A 189 13.82 12.51 -11.44
N ARG A 190 13.11 13.62 -11.63
CA ARG A 190 11.65 13.65 -11.60
C ARG A 190 11.08 12.62 -12.59
N GLY A 191 10.18 11.76 -12.10
CA GLY A 191 9.52 10.73 -12.90
C GLY A 191 10.34 9.45 -13.08
N GLU A 192 11.65 9.47 -12.81
CA GLU A 192 12.49 8.28 -12.88
C GLU A 192 12.52 7.53 -11.55
N VAL A 193 12.00 6.30 -11.54
CA VAL A 193 11.99 5.46 -10.33
C VAL A 193 13.42 5.15 -9.90
N ALA A 194 13.75 5.41 -8.63
CA ALA A 194 15.05 5.10 -8.06
C ALA A 194 14.96 3.86 -7.15
N ARG A 195 15.86 2.88 -7.35
CA ARG A 195 16.16 1.87 -6.34
C ARG A 195 17.29 2.39 -5.47
N ILE A 196 16.99 2.64 -4.20
CA ILE A 196 17.93 3.24 -3.26
C ILE A 196 18.26 2.21 -2.18
N LYS A 197 19.53 1.91 -1.97
CA LYS A 197 20.00 1.12 -0.83
C LYS A 197 19.63 1.81 0.47
N ILE A 198 19.08 1.04 1.40
CA ILE A 198 18.67 1.54 2.71
C ILE A 198 19.47 0.86 3.81
N LYS A 199 19.44 1.46 5.00
CA LYS A 199 19.86 0.75 6.21
C LYS A 199 18.98 -0.50 6.32
N GLU A 200 19.61 -1.66 6.46
CA GLU A 200 18.88 -2.93 6.41
C GLU A 200 17.81 -2.99 7.51
N ILE A 201 16.60 -3.39 7.12
CA ILE A 201 15.50 -3.62 8.03
C ILE A 201 15.27 -5.13 8.14
N THR A 202 15.31 -5.64 9.37
CA THR A 202 14.91 -7.03 9.67
C THR A 202 13.46 -7.07 10.12
N LEU A 203 12.59 -7.61 9.26
CA LEU A 203 11.19 -7.87 9.60
C LEU A 203 11.08 -9.22 10.32
N PRO A 204 10.39 -9.29 11.46
CA PRO A 204 10.20 -10.54 12.17
C PRO A 204 9.17 -11.41 11.44
N GLU A 205 9.10 -12.66 11.86
CA GLU A 205 8.07 -13.60 11.44
C GLU A 205 6.68 -13.04 11.76
N TYR A 206 5.69 -13.49 11.00
CA TYR A 206 4.30 -13.11 11.15
C TYR A 206 4.06 -11.60 11.05
N THR A 207 4.79 -10.93 10.16
CA THR A 207 4.56 -9.52 9.84
C THR A 207 4.25 -9.29 8.38
N VAL A 208 3.43 -8.25 8.15
CA VAL A 208 3.15 -7.67 6.84
C VAL A 208 3.41 -6.19 6.92
N ILE A 209 3.84 -5.59 5.80
CA ILE A 209 4.19 -4.17 5.79
C ILE A 209 3.35 -3.37 4.80
N THR A 210 3.29 -2.06 5.01
CA THR A 210 2.70 -1.07 4.09
C THR A 210 3.37 0.28 4.32
N PRO A 211 3.92 0.93 3.28
CA PRO A 211 4.35 2.32 3.35
C PRO A 211 3.25 3.21 3.94
N LEU A 212 3.66 4.17 4.74
CA LEU A 212 2.78 5.25 5.16
C LEU A 212 2.42 6.07 3.91
N PHE A 213 1.13 6.24 3.67
CA PHE A 213 0.63 7.00 2.52
C PHE A 213 0.59 8.49 2.84
N ILE A 214 1.71 9.03 3.30
CA ILE A 214 1.95 10.45 3.47
C ILE A 214 3.43 10.68 3.15
N ARG A 215 3.71 11.57 2.21
CA ARG A 215 5.08 11.84 1.77
C ARG A 215 5.94 12.37 2.92
N ARG A 216 7.13 11.76 3.10
CA ARG A 216 8.10 12.16 4.14
C ARG A 216 9.44 12.69 3.62
N HIS A 217 9.60 12.77 2.30
CA HIS A 217 10.82 13.29 1.68
C HIS A 217 10.47 14.35 0.62
N ALA A 218 11.13 15.50 0.63
CA ALA A 218 10.83 16.64 -0.26
C ALA A 218 10.88 16.26 -1.75
N LEU A 219 11.83 15.40 -2.14
CA LEU A 219 12.04 15.03 -3.54
C LEU A 219 11.01 14.04 -4.09
N GLY A 220 10.28 13.29 -3.26
CA GLY A 220 9.47 12.19 -3.76
C GLY A 220 8.89 11.26 -2.71
N SER A 221 8.34 10.15 -3.17
CA SER A 221 7.50 9.25 -2.37
C SER A 221 8.13 7.86 -2.27
N LEU A 222 8.07 7.25 -1.09
CA LEU A 222 8.41 5.85 -0.90
C LEU A 222 7.25 4.98 -1.42
N ILE A 223 7.47 4.32 -2.56
CA ILE A 223 6.44 3.49 -3.20
C ILE A 223 6.40 2.09 -2.57
N ASP A 224 7.57 1.49 -2.39
CA ASP A 224 7.70 0.13 -1.88
C ASP A 224 9.10 -0.12 -1.33
N VAL A 225 9.32 -1.29 -0.75
CA VAL A 225 10.63 -1.77 -0.31
C VAL A 225 10.92 -3.16 -0.86
N VAL A 226 12.19 -3.52 -0.99
CA VAL A 226 12.61 -4.75 -1.66
C VAL A 226 13.22 -5.72 -0.67
N GLN A 227 12.67 -6.94 -0.63
CA GLN A 227 13.26 -8.06 0.11
C GLN A 227 14.52 -8.56 -0.61
N GLN A 228 15.59 -8.79 0.15
CA GLN A 228 16.80 -9.43 -0.37
C GLN A 228 16.55 -10.90 -0.72
N GLY A 229 17.06 -11.32 -1.88
CA GLY A 229 17.05 -12.72 -2.34
C GLY A 229 15.66 -13.29 -2.61
N LYS A 230 15.57 -14.63 -2.58
CA LYS A 230 14.31 -15.35 -2.79
C LYS A 230 13.25 -14.93 -1.76
N ARG A 231 12.01 -14.74 -2.24
CA ARG A 231 10.88 -14.34 -1.40
C ARG A 231 10.59 -15.37 -0.33
N ARG A 232 10.18 -14.86 0.82
CA ARG A 232 9.95 -15.64 2.04
C ARG A 232 8.49 -15.55 2.46
N LYS A 233 8.00 -16.62 3.08
CA LYS A 233 6.64 -16.68 3.63
C LYS A 233 6.51 -15.75 4.84
N VAL A 234 5.29 -15.48 5.28
CA VAL A 234 5.06 -14.59 6.42
C VAL A 234 5.65 -15.16 7.70
N GLU A 235 5.67 -16.49 7.83
CA GLU A 235 6.24 -17.28 8.92
C GLU A 235 7.77 -17.15 9.06
N GLU A 236 8.45 -16.57 8.07
CA GLU A 236 9.92 -16.46 8.05
C GLU A 236 10.38 -15.01 8.22
N LYS A 237 11.53 -14.82 8.88
CA LYS A 237 12.20 -13.51 8.96
C LYS A 237 12.61 -13.03 7.58
N LYS A 238 12.50 -11.72 7.33
CA LYS A 238 12.81 -11.08 6.05
C LYS A 238 13.82 -9.96 6.26
N ARG A 239 14.73 -9.80 5.30
CA ARG A 239 15.66 -8.66 5.25
C ARG A 239 15.29 -7.78 4.07
N ILE A 240 15.15 -6.50 4.34
CA ILE A 240 14.83 -5.46 3.36
C ILE A 240 16.07 -4.59 3.20
N GLY A 241 16.58 -4.49 1.98
CA GLY A 241 17.85 -3.81 1.69
C GLY A 241 17.74 -2.60 0.78
N GLU A 242 16.61 -2.43 0.09
CA GLU A 242 16.40 -1.34 -0.86
C GLU A 242 14.98 -0.79 -0.76
N ALA A 243 14.81 0.45 -1.20
CA ALA A 243 13.53 1.13 -1.38
C ALA A 243 13.29 1.44 -2.86
N ILE A 244 12.04 1.33 -3.30
CA ILE A 244 11.55 1.87 -4.56
C ILE A 244 11.02 3.28 -4.26
N PHE A 245 11.73 4.29 -4.76
CA PHE A 245 11.44 5.70 -4.55
C PHE A 245 11.00 6.35 -5.87
N LEU A 246 9.90 7.09 -5.85
CA LEU A 246 9.40 7.83 -7.01
C LEU A 246 9.60 9.33 -6.80
N PRO A 247 10.59 9.95 -7.48
CA PRO A 247 10.87 11.37 -7.38
C PRO A 247 9.78 12.19 -8.06
N ALA A 248 9.18 13.12 -7.31
CA ALA A 248 8.36 14.20 -7.85
C ALA A 248 9.20 15.42 -8.28
N ARG A 249 10.45 15.48 -7.83
CA ARG A 249 11.42 16.53 -8.16
C ARG A 249 12.81 15.93 -8.29
N SER A 250 13.60 16.48 -9.20
CA SER A 250 15.01 16.12 -9.31
C SER A 250 15.83 16.70 -8.16
N GLY A 251 16.89 16.01 -7.77
CA GLY A 251 17.78 16.46 -6.71
C GLY A 251 18.64 15.31 -6.19
N ARG A 252 19.24 15.51 -5.01
CA ARG A 252 20.11 14.51 -4.40
C ARG A 252 19.49 13.94 -3.13
N VAL A 253 19.35 12.63 -3.07
CA VAL A 253 19.16 11.91 -1.80
C VAL A 253 20.54 11.73 -1.18
N GLU A 254 20.68 12.09 0.10
CA GLU A 254 21.91 11.85 0.84
C GLU A 254 21.80 10.62 1.73
N LYS A 255 22.94 9.94 1.96
CA LYS A 255 23.05 8.94 3.01
C LYS A 255 22.57 9.51 4.35
N GLY A 256 21.67 8.77 5.00
CA GLY A 256 21.01 9.17 6.24
C GLY A 256 19.66 9.87 6.06
N ASP A 257 19.25 10.21 4.84
CA ASP A 257 17.94 10.81 4.56
C ASP A 257 16.81 9.81 4.82
N LEU A 258 15.73 10.30 5.43
CA LEU A 258 14.48 9.57 5.63
C LEU A 258 13.69 9.54 4.33
N LEU A 259 13.67 8.41 3.63
CA LEU A 259 12.92 8.24 2.39
C LEU A 259 11.42 8.12 2.63
N GLY A 260 11.05 7.52 3.77
CA GLY A 260 9.67 7.22 4.13
C GLY A 260 9.58 6.44 5.43
N VAL A 261 8.38 5.98 5.75
CA VAL A 261 8.10 5.14 6.91
C VAL A 261 7.26 3.96 6.44
N ILE A 262 7.60 2.74 6.85
CA ILE A 262 6.72 1.58 6.66
C ILE A 262 6.04 1.25 7.98
N ASN A 263 4.79 0.81 7.88
CA ASN A 263 4.04 0.25 8.99
C ASN A 263 4.27 -1.25 9.03
N VAL A 264 4.78 -1.78 10.14
CA VAL A 264 4.97 -3.21 10.34
C VAL A 264 3.83 -3.74 11.20
N TYR A 265 2.90 -4.46 10.59
CA TYR A 265 1.75 -5.05 11.26
C TYR A 265 2.01 -6.50 11.62
N TYR A 266 1.66 -6.88 12.85
CA TYR A 266 1.71 -8.27 13.31
C TYR A 266 0.43 -9.00 12.93
N ILE A 267 0.59 -10.20 12.40
CA ILE A 267 -0.48 -11.05 11.90
C ILE A 267 -0.38 -12.45 12.51
N ALA A 268 -1.38 -13.28 12.29
CA ALA A 268 -1.37 -14.67 12.73
C ALA A 268 -1.86 -15.57 11.61
N THR A 269 -1.09 -16.61 11.35
CA THR A 269 -1.52 -17.82 10.66
C THR A 269 -1.61 -18.94 11.71
N GLU A 270 -1.65 -20.20 11.31
CA GLU A 270 -1.95 -21.33 12.21
C GLU A 270 -1.04 -21.42 13.45
N ASN A 271 0.26 -21.14 13.30
CA ASN A 271 1.27 -21.36 14.35
C ASN A 271 1.84 -20.06 14.95
N PHE A 272 1.01 -19.02 15.11
CA PHE A 272 1.48 -17.71 15.57
C PHE A 272 2.10 -17.74 16.98
N SER A 273 3.34 -17.28 17.04
CA SER A 273 4.05 -16.90 18.25
C SER A 273 4.77 -15.59 18.04
N VAL A 274 4.77 -14.73 19.06
CA VAL A 274 5.49 -13.47 19.04
C VAL A 274 6.72 -13.57 19.94
N GLY A 275 7.90 -13.29 19.38
CA GLY A 275 9.12 -13.12 20.16
C GLY A 275 9.31 -11.64 20.52
N ARG A 276 9.60 -11.36 21.80
CA ARG A 276 9.98 -10.00 22.22
C ARG A 276 11.27 -9.59 21.51
N ARG A 277 11.34 -8.32 21.11
CA ARG A 277 12.55 -7.68 20.56
C ARG A 277 12.67 -6.27 21.09
N GLU A 278 13.89 -5.82 21.22
CA GLU A 278 14.21 -4.42 21.49
C GLU A 278 14.39 -3.68 20.17
N LYS A 279 14.15 -2.37 20.19
CA LYS A 279 14.45 -1.47 19.09
C LYS A 279 15.15 -0.24 19.65
N ASP A 280 16.23 0.13 19.01
CA ASP A 280 16.97 1.33 19.36
C ASP A 280 16.38 2.57 18.68
N GLU A 281 16.71 3.74 19.24
CA GLU A 281 16.50 5.00 18.54
C GLU A 281 17.34 5.04 17.26
N VAL A 282 16.76 5.56 16.18
CA VAL A 282 17.46 5.70 14.91
C VAL A 282 17.68 7.17 14.57
N LEU A 283 18.87 7.47 14.04
CA LEU A 283 19.20 8.79 13.51
C LEU A 283 18.83 8.85 12.02
N ALA A 284 18.01 9.84 11.66
CA ALA A 284 17.61 10.11 10.28
C ALA A 284 17.55 11.61 10.01
N LYS A 285 17.89 12.00 8.78
CA LYS A 285 17.70 13.37 8.28
C LYS A 285 16.31 13.46 7.65
N VAL A 286 15.42 14.25 8.25
CA VAL A 286 14.15 14.59 7.62
C VAL A 286 14.42 15.67 6.57
N VAL A 287 13.94 15.44 5.36
CA VAL A 287 14.13 16.33 4.21
C VAL A 287 12.79 16.91 3.81
N ASP A 288 12.63 18.21 3.99
CA ASP A 288 11.45 18.97 3.57
C ASP A 288 11.84 20.18 2.71
N GLU A 289 10.87 20.99 2.33
CA GLU A 289 11.08 22.20 1.51
C GLU A 289 12.03 23.23 2.16
N ARG A 290 12.26 23.14 3.47
CA ARG A 290 13.14 24.05 4.23
C ARG A 290 14.57 23.50 4.35
N GLY A 291 14.80 22.27 3.92
CA GLY A 291 16.11 21.64 3.87
C GLY A 291 16.18 20.32 4.63
N ARG A 292 17.39 19.95 5.05
CA ARG A 292 17.68 18.71 5.77
C ARG A 292 17.91 19.00 7.25
N LYS A 293 17.21 18.29 8.13
CA LYS A 293 17.41 18.37 9.57
C LYS A 293 17.49 16.98 10.18
N GLU A 294 18.49 16.78 11.03
CA GLU A 294 18.69 15.51 11.73
C GLU A 294 17.75 15.38 12.93
N PHE A 295 17.17 14.19 13.09
CA PHE A 295 16.30 13.82 14.20
C PHE A 295 16.68 12.44 14.75
N ARG A 296 16.58 12.30 16.07
CA ARG A 296 16.50 10.99 16.72
C ARG A 296 15.04 10.55 16.74
N ILE A 297 14.76 9.44 16.08
CA ILE A 297 13.43 8.84 16.00
C ILE A 297 13.37 7.71 17.01
N LYS A 298 12.54 7.90 18.03
CA LYS A 298 12.24 6.85 19.01
C LYS A 298 11.28 5.84 18.39
N PRO A 299 11.51 4.53 18.56
CA PRO A 299 10.51 3.54 18.17
C PRO A 299 9.26 3.75 19.02
N PHE A 300 8.11 3.48 18.42
CA PHE A 300 6.85 3.49 19.13
C PHE A 300 5.91 2.42 18.56
N ALA A 301 4.98 2.02 19.39
CA ALA A 301 3.93 1.09 19.04
C ALA A 301 2.64 1.85 18.79
N TYR A 302 1.80 1.34 17.91
CA TYR A 302 0.44 1.81 17.81
C TYR A 302 -0.55 0.69 17.56
N ARG A 303 -1.79 0.90 18.01
CA ARG A 303 -2.91 0.01 17.77
C ARG A 303 -3.97 0.74 16.97
N ARG A 304 -4.36 0.15 15.84
CA ARG A 304 -5.34 0.71 14.92
C ARG A 304 -6.76 0.34 15.34
N LYS A 305 -7.68 1.31 15.41
CA LYS A 305 -9.09 1.01 15.62
C LYS A 305 -9.66 0.21 14.44
N THR A 306 -10.69 -0.59 14.71
CA THR A 306 -11.37 -1.40 13.69
C THR A 306 -12.35 -0.61 12.83
N ILE A 307 -12.69 0.61 13.26
CA ILE A 307 -13.54 1.55 12.52
C ILE A 307 -12.65 2.55 11.80
N ALA A 308 -12.93 2.74 10.52
CA ALA A 308 -12.25 3.69 9.63
C ALA A 308 -13.28 4.45 8.79
N ARG A 309 -12.80 5.44 8.03
CA ARG A 309 -13.62 6.19 7.08
C ARG A 309 -12.93 6.37 5.74
N TRP A 310 -13.72 6.55 4.69
CA TRP A 310 -13.23 6.97 3.39
C TRP A 310 -13.23 8.47 3.28
N GLU A 311 -12.14 9.02 2.77
CA GLU A 311 -12.01 10.41 2.35
C GLU A 311 -11.73 10.41 0.84
N PRO A 312 -12.61 10.99 0.00
CA PRO A 312 -12.32 11.13 -1.41
C PRO A 312 -11.26 12.21 -1.64
N ILE A 313 -10.32 11.92 -2.51
CA ILE A 313 -9.27 12.83 -2.95
C ILE A 313 -9.77 13.50 -4.23
N VAL A 314 -10.18 14.77 -4.14
CA VAL A 314 -10.83 15.49 -5.24
C VAL A 314 -9.91 16.59 -5.75
N ALA A 315 -9.70 16.66 -7.07
CA ALA A 315 -8.85 17.68 -7.68
C ALA A 315 -9.41 19.10 -7.43
N ALA A 316 -8.55 20.02 -6.97
CA ALA A 316 -8.88 21.44 -6.81
C ALA A 316 -8.44 22.30 -8.00
N GLU A 317 -7.73 21.71 -8.96
CA GLU A 317 -7.21 22.37 -10.16
C GLU A 317 -7.43 21.53 -11.42
N ASN A 318 -7.29 22.16 -12.59
CA ASN A 318 -7.18 21.46 -13.86
C ASN A 318 -5.70 21.17 -14.13
N ARG A 319 -5.38 19.95 -14.57
CA ARG A 319 -4.00 19.53 -14.85
C ARG A 319 -3.97 18.60 -16.06
N LYS A 320 -3.16 18.97 -17.07
CA LYS A 320 -2.78 18.03 -18.12
C LYS A 320 -1.78 17.04 -17.55
N VAL A 321 -1.96 15.77 -17.85
CA VAL A 321 -1.11 14.68 -17.39
C VAL A 321 -0.57 13.89 -18.57
N ARG A 322 0.64 13.36 -18.42
CA ARG A 322 1.31 12.51 -19.41
C ARG A 322 1.73 11.21 -18.76
N LYS A 323 1.55 10.08 -19.46
CA LYS A 323 1.91 8.75 -18.98
C LYS A 323 3.35 8.74 -18.46
N GLY A 324 3.54 8.27 -17.23
CA GLY A 324 4.85 8.17 -16.57
C GLY A 324 5.38 9.45 -15.95
N GLU A 325 4.83 10.62 -16.29
CA GLU A 325 5.24 11.88 -15.65
C GLU A 325 4.47 12.07 -14.34
N VAL A 326 5.15 11.88 -13.20
CA VAL A 326 4.49 12.05 -11.89
C VAL A 326 4.11 13.51 -11.65
N GLU A 327 2.89 13.72 -11.18
CA GLU A 327 2.32 15.05 -10.97
C GLU A 327 1.95 15.27 -9.51
N GLU A 328 2.25 16.46 -9.00
CA GLU A 328 1.67 16.95 -7.76
C GLU A 328 0.42 17.75 -8.11
N ILE A 329 -0.75 17.27 -7.69
CA ILE A 329 -2.04 17.88 -8.01
C ILE A 329 -2.63 18.46 -6.73
N ALA A 330 -2.99 19.74 -6.76
CA ALA A 330 -3.74 20.39 -5.69
C ALA A 330 -5.10 19.71 -5.52
N ILE A 331 -5.49 19.42 -4.27
CA ILE A 331 -6.76 18.78 -3.95
C ILE A 331 -7.60 19.66 -3.04
N GLU A 332 -8.90 19.37 -2.95
CA GLU A 332 -9.72 19.90 -1.87
C GLU A 332 -9.09 19.46 -0.53
N PRO A 333 -8.78 20.41 0.38
CA PRO A 333 -8.08 20.07 1.62
C PRO A 333 -8.82 18.99 2.44
N ILE A 334 -8.05 18.04 2.97
CA ILE A 334 -8.57 16.97 3.84
C ILE A 334 -7.97 17.13 5.23
N SER A 335 -8.81 17.48 6.20
CA SER A 335 -8.39 17.58 7.60
C SER A 335 -8.28 16.19 8.25
N LEU A 336 -7.12 15.94 8.84
CA LEU A 336 -6.82 14.76 9.65
C LEU A 336 -6.75 15.15 11.12
N GLU A 337 -7.55 14.48 11.94
CA GLU A 337 -7.45 14.60 13.39
C GLU A 337 -6.14 14.00 13.90
N GLU A 338 -5.78 14.37 15.12
CA GLU A 338 -4.68 13.76 15.87
C GLU A 338 -4.83 12.24 15.92
N ASN A 339 -3.69 11.53 15.96
CA ASN A 339 -3.62 10.09 16.06
C ASN A 339 -4.40 9.38 14.94
N THR A 340 -4.20 9.84 13.70
CA THR A 340 -4.75 9.18 12.52
C THR A 340 -3.66 8.76 11.53
N ILE A 341 -3.87 7.64 10.85
CA ILE A 341 -3.02 7.21 9.74
C ILE A 341 -3.88 6.98 8.51
N VAL A 342 -3.25 7.06 7.35
CA VAL A 342 -3.94 6.97 6.08
C VAL A 342 -3.32 5.93 5.16
N TYR A 343 -4.17 5.31 4.34
CA TYR A 343 -3.79 4.34 3.32
C TYR A 343 -4.63 4.55 2.05
N PRO A 344 -4.10 4.27 0.86
CA PRO A 344 -4.90 4.32 -0.34
C PRO A 344 -5.96 3.22 -0.31
N LEU A 345 -7.13 3.50 -0.88
CA LEU A 345 -7.97 2.44 -1.44
C LEU A 345 -7.33 2.03 -2.75
N TYR A 346 -6.83 0.81 -2.80
CA TYR A 346 -5.94 0.34 -3.86
C TYR A 346 -6.72 -0.18 -5.06
N VAL A 347 -7.55 0.71 -5.62
CA VAL A 347 -8.22 0.52 -6.90
C VAL A 347 -8.20 1.86 -7.63
N MET A 348 -7.79 1.85 -8.89
CA MET A 348 -7.72 3.05 -9.73
C MET A 348 -9.12 3.67 -9.88
N ARG A 349 -9.31 4.88 -9.35
CA ARG A 349 -10.59 5.62 -9.38
C ARG A 349 -10.61 6.81 -10.34
N ASN A 350 -9.54 7.01 -11.08
CA ASN A 350 -9.46 8.00 -12.15
C ASN A 350 -8.96 7.32 -13.43
N ALA A 351 -9.57 7.62 -14.57
CA ALA A 351 -9.22 7.00 -15.85
C ALA A 351 -7.74 7.18 -16.23
N PHE A 352 -7.11 8.28 -15.81
CA PHE A 352 -5.76 8.63 -16.28
C PHE A 352 -4.64 8.07 -15.42
N GLY A 353 -4.92 7.52 -14.23
CA GLY A 353 -3.88 7.02 -13.34
C GLY A 353 -4.27 6.91 -11.87
N SER A 354 -3.25 6.79 -11.02
CA SER A 354 -3.37 6.40 -9.62
C SER A 354 -2.76 7.42 -8.68
N VAL A 355 -3.39 7.63 -7.52
CA VAL A 355 -2.77 8.38 -6.42
C VAL A 355 -1.82 7.44 -5.68
N VAL A 356 -0.52 7.73 -5.72
CA VAL A 356 0.52 6.89 -5.12
C VAL A 356 1.00 7.39 -3.75
N ASP A 357 0.73 8.67 -3.44
CA ASP A 357 0.98 9.25 -2.12
C ASP A 357 0.16 10.55 -1.95
N VAL A 358 0.16 11.14 -0.75
CA VAL A 358 -0.42 12.46 -0.49
C VAL A 358 0.56 13.35 0.28
N VAL A 359 0.36 14.66 0.16
CA VAL A 359 1.27 15.67 0.74
C VAL A 359 0.51 16.54 1.73
N GLU A 360 1.05 16.61 2.94
CA GLU A 360 0.60 17.53 3.99
C GLU A 360 1.10 18.95 3.70
N GLU A 361 0.38 19.97 4.18
CA GLU A 361 0.82 21.37 4.08
C GLU A 361 2.25 21.57 4.64
N ARG A 362 2.54 20.86 5.73
CA ARG A 362 3.87 20.74 6.32
C ARG A 362 4.00 19.39 7.03
N PRO A 363 5.20 18.80 7.10
CA PRO A 363 5.41 17.60 7.91
C PRO A 363 5.06 17.87 9.38
N ARG A 364 4.22 17.01 9.96
CA ARG A 364 3.87 17.06 11.38
C ARG A 364 3.88 15.67 12.00
N ARG A 365 3.94 15.63 13.32
CA ARG A 365 3.82 14.37 14.08
C ARG A 365 2.38 13.83 14.01
N VAL A 366 2.21 12.54 14.22
CA VAL A 366 0.89 11.88 14.08
C VAL A 366 -0.09 12.34 15.15
N GLU A 367 0.42 12.74 16.31
CA GLU A 367 -0.28 13.30 17.46
C GLU A 367 -0.77 14.73 17.21
N GLU A 368 -0.40 15.35 16.09
CA GLU A 368 -0.88 16.67 15.71
C GLU A 368 -1.98 16.58 14.64
N ARG A 369 -2.87 17.58 14.65
CA ARG A 369 -3.78 17.83 13.53
C ARG A 369 -2.99 18.15 12.27
N ARG A 370 -3.39 17.51 11.17
CA ARG A 370 -2.73 17.59 9.86
C ARG A 370 -3.74 17.93 8.79
N GLU A 371 -3.26 18.51 7.70
CA GLU A 371 -4.07 18.82 6.55
C GLU A 371 -3.35 18.35 5.30
N ILE A 372 -4.03 17.54 4.49
CA ILE A 372 -3.54 17.09 3.20
C ILE A 372 -4.03 18.06 2.14
N ILE A 373 -3.11 18.58 1.33
CA ILE A 373 -3.38 19.64 0.35
C ILE A 373 -3.05 19.25 -1.10
N LYS A 374 -2.25 18.19 -1.30
CA LYS A 374 -1.93 17.67 -2.63
C LYS A 374 -1.99 16.14 -2.67
N ALA A 375 -2.23 15.62 -3.86
CA ALA A 375 -2.06 14.23 -4.22
C ALA A 375 -0.84 14.07 -5.12
N VAL A 376 -0.09 12.99 -4.92
CA VAL A 376 0.97 12.54 -5.83
C VAL A 376 0.33 11.57 -6.80
N PHE A 377 0.17 12.00 -8.04
CA PHE A 377 -0.55 11.27 -9.07
C PHE A 377 0.41 10.69 -10.08
N LEU A 378 0.30 9.39 -10.36
CA LEU A 378 1.06 8.68 -11.38
C LEU A 378 0.16 8.38 -12.57
N PRO A 379 0.33 9.11 -13.69
CA PRO A 379 -0.48 8.88 -14.88
C PRO A 379 -0.07 7.59 -15.60
N VAL A 380 -1.06 6.81 -16.00
CA VAL A 380 -0.92 5.61 -16.85
C VAL A 380 -1.46 5.85 -18.27
N PHE A 381 -2.18 6.94 -18.46
CA PHE A 381 -2.60 7.47 -19.75
C PHE A 381 -2.36 8.98 -19.80
N ASP A 382 -2.17 9.51 -21.01
CA ASP A 382 -2.23 10.94 -21.26
C ASP A 382 -3.68 11.43 -21.08
N GLY A 383 -3.84 12.67 -20.61
CA GLY A 383 -5.18 13.23 -20.43
C GLY A 383 -5.21 14.58 -19.75
N GLU A 384 -6.40 14.95 -19.30
CA GLU A 384 -6.64 16.16 -18.54
C GLU A 384 -7.54 15.84 -17.35
N ILE A 385 -6.98 16.05 -16.15
CA ILE A 385 -7.71 16.05 -14.89
C ILE A 385 -8.39 17.42 -14.76
N ARG A 386 -9.68 17.41 -14.46
CA ARG A 386 -10.45 18.62 -14.21
C ARG A 386 -10.74 18.80 -12.73
N LYS A 387 -10.83 20.05 -12.29
CA LYS A 387 -11.29 20.43 -10.96
C LYS A 387 -12.63 19.78 -10.65
N GLY A 388 -12.77 19.19 -9.47
CA GLY A 388 -13.96 18.47 -9.02
C GLY A 388 -13.99 16.97 -9.38
N GLN A 389 -13.00 16.48 -10.13
CA GLN A 389 -12.85 15.06 -10.42
C GLN A 389 -12.22 14.29 -9.26
N LEU A 390 -12.68 13.06 -9.05
CA LEU A 390 -12.09 12.11 -8.12
C LEU A 390 -10.75 11.62 -8.67
N LEU A 391 -9.69 11.77 -7.87
CA LEU A 391 -8.36 11.21 -8.15
C LEU A 391 -8.20 9.81 -7.53
N GLY A 392 -8.73 9.64 -6.32
CA GLY A 392 -8.57 8.44 -5.53
C GLY A 392 -9.42 8.48 -4.26
N VAL A 393 -9.38 7.40 -3.48
CA VAL A 393 -10.04 7.33 -2.17
C VAL A 393 -9.01 6.92 -1.13
N MET A 394 -9.05 7.57 0.02
CA MET A 394 -8.13 7.33 1.12
C MET A 394 -8.89 6.76 2.31
N ASN A 395 -8.34 5.70 2.90
CA ASN A 395 -8.81 5.14 4.17
C ASN A 395 -8.15 5.90 5.32
N VAL A 396 -8.94 6.47 6.23
CA VAL A 396 -8.46 7.16 7.43
C VAL A 396 -8.78 6.32 8.67
N TYR A 397 -7.75 6.00 9.43
CA TYR A 397 -7.82 5.18 10.63
C TYR A 397 -7.41 5.97 11.85
N SER A 398 -8.18 5.88 12.93
CA SER A 398 -7.70 6.32 14.23
C SER A 398 -6.77 5.26 14.84
N ILE A 399 -5.71 5.72 15.49
CA ILE A 399 -4.74 4.89 16.18
C ILE A 399 -4.60 5.31 17.65
N GLU A 400 -4.09 4.40 18.47
CA GLU A 400 -3.60 4.66 19.81
C GLU A 400 -2.09 4.50 19.78
N VAL A 401 -1.34 5.56 20.08
CA VAL A 401 0.14 5.55 20.10
C VAL A 401 0.61 5.31 21.54
N GLN A 402 1.62 4.46 21.70
CA GLN A 402 2.22 4.10 22.99
C GLN A 402 3.75 3.94 22.84
N PRO A 403 4.52 4.00 23.95
CA PRO A 403 5.91 3.57 23.97
C PRO A 403 6.07 2.16 23.38
N TYR A 404 7.21 1.90 22.75
CA TYR A 404 7.44 0.67 21.98
C TYR A 404 7.24 -0.61 22.82
N GLU A 405 7.62 -0.57 24.09
CA GLU A 405 7.58 -1.71 25.02
C GLU A 405 6.14 -2.23 25.22
N VAL A 406 5.14 -1.36 25.05
CA VAL A 406 3.72 -1.70 25.19
C VAL A 406 3.26 -2.68 24.10
N ILE A 407 3.98 -2.76 22.98
CA ILE A 407 3.62 -3.64 21.86
C ILE A 407 3.51 -5.11 22.30
N TRP A 408 4.39 -5.56 23.20
CA TRP A 408 4.44 -6.96 23.64
C TRP A 408 3.23 -7.33 24.47
N ARG A 409 2.81 -6.43 25.37
CA ARG A 409 1.58 -6.62 26.13
C ARG A 409 0.38 -6.76 25.21
N TRP A 410 0.25 -5.89 24.20
CA TRP A 410 -0.86 -5.99 23.24
C TRP A 410 -0.82 -7.27 22.40
N LEU A 411 0.37 -7.74 22.00
CA LEU A 411 0.50 -8.98 21.22
C LEU A 411 0.25 -10.23 22.07
N GLU A 412 0.66 -10.23 23.35
CA GLU A 412 0.37 -11.29 24.32
C GLU A 412 -1.16 -11.38 24.59
N GLU A 413 -1.82 -10.24 24.82
CA GLU A 413 -3.28 -10.16 24.94
C GLU A 413 -3.98 -10.71 23.68
N TRP A 414 -3.55 -10.27 22.50
CA TRP A 414 -4.15 -10.69 21.24
C TRP A 414 -3.91 -12.17 20.91
N GLN A 415 -2.77 -12.75 21.30
CA GLN A 415 -2.49 -14.17 21.07
C GLN A 415 -3.54 -15.08 21.75
N GLY A 416 -4.02 -14.67 22.93
CA GLY A 416 -5.13 -15.36 23.62
C GLY A 416 -6.45 -15.27 22.84
N GLU A 417 -6.79 -14.09 22.30
CA GLU A 417 -7.98 -13.87 21.49
C GLU A 417 -7.94 -14.64 20.16
N PHE A 418 -6.78 -14.64 19.50
CA PHE A 418 -6.57 -15.33 18.23
C PHE A 418 -6.88 -16.81 18.32
N ARG A 419 -6.43 -17.51 19.36
CA ARG A 419 -6.69 -18.96 19.52
C ARG A 419 -8.19 -19.27 19.55
N ARG A 420 -8.99 -18.40 20.19
CA ARG A 420 -10.45 -18.52 20.21
C ARG A 420 -11.04 -18.26 18.83
N LEU A 421 -10.66 -17.14 18.19
CA LEU A 421 -11.17 -16.77 16.86
C LEU A 421 -10.81 -17.79 15.77
N PHE A 422 -9.62 -18.36 15.83
CA PHE A 422 -9.17 -19.38 14.89
C PHE A 422 -10.04 -20.64 15.00
N ALA A 423 -10.31 -21.11 16.22
CA ALA A 423 -11.19 -22.25 16.47
C ALA A 423 -12.63 -22.02 15.98
N GLU A 424 -13.15 -20.80 16.07
CA GLU A 424 -14.52 -20.46 15.59
C GLU A 424 -14.64 -20.36 14.07
N VAL A 425 -13.55 -20.07 13.36
CA VAL A 425 -13.55 -19.80 11.92
C VAL A 425 -13.04 -20.99 11.11
N VAL A 426 -12.14 -21.79 11.67
CA VAL A 426 -11.46 -22.91 10.99
C VAL A 426 -11.87 -24.27 11.56
N GLY A 427 -12.27 -24.35 12.83
CA GLY A 427 -12.86 -25.55 13.44
C GLY A 427 -14.34 -25.66 13.09
#